data_AF-A0A7Y9FG39-F1
#
_entry.id   AF-A0A7Y9FG39-F1
#
_cell.length_a   1.000
_cell.length_b   1.000
_cell.length_c   1.000
_cell.angle_alpha   90.00
_cell.angle_beta   90.00
_cell.angle_gamma   90.00
#
_symmetry.space_group_name_H-M   'P 1'
#
loop_
_entity.id
_entity.type
_entity.pdbx_description
1 polymer ?
#
loop_
_entity_poly.entity_id
_entity_poly.type
_entity_poly.pdbx_seq_one_letter_code
_entity_poly.pdbx_strand_id
1 'polypeptide(L)'
;MTLPHPADRSSPPTWTDADRGDLLADWAAGAELVDELELAEALWADVPDARGPRGLARAALLQGDPGRALTLLASVGVGDVPDDGPRTSDDVLVLGARAALGSHEDMSRLLGLGAVLPAERQVPYLYVLATVAEPAGQPDVAAAAWRALAEQHGVRTPHVVSRTVEHAVRARSADDPGRAAVQVLAAANDLAVGPAPPWDDPSTLLGVVAALEARGDRSGAALLARAVTLTGPSTPALRALSGTYRVRRRLWDVVVPALAAVLVAPVAVVVTGRPGAALLGALAAVVARAVGLRRWHAASGMSLTDGRAWDALAGHRRDSRSGRVTTSTPVHPVPTVTGLVGAAAGLVLAGWWTDVTSPPSQLVPDGVALAVLLVVVLAAPALGVWVGIAVDRERRDRRARESRRGAALARHEIAGTCRCWQAAVLDGPFALDYAERHLRPAPAGVPGERPGASTWSCPLSGTRWLLTTGCRAGSPVLLRGRAPRASADATVGGYL
;
A
#
# COMPACT_ATOMS: atom_id res chain seq x y z
N MET A 1 -16.43 -17.09 40.32
CA MET A 1 -17.58 -16.71 39.48
C MET A 1 -17.73 -17.79 38.42
N THR A 2 -18.53 -18.80 38.71
CA THR A 2 -18.67 -20.01 37.91
C THR A 2 -19.74 -19.72 36.86
N LEU A 3 -19.37 -19.71 35.57
CA LEU A 3 -20.35 -19.56 34.50
C LEU A 3 -21.33 -20.76 34.54
N PRO A 4 -22.65 -20.54 34.42
CA PRO A 4 -23.63 -21.62 34.42
C PRO A 4 -23.35 -22.63 33.30
N HIS A 5 -23.59 -23.90 33.61
CA HIS A 5 -23.37 -25.04 32.71
C HIS A 5 -24.27 -24.93 31.47
N PRO A 6 -23.75 -25.04 30.23
CA PRO A 6 -24.51 -24.83 28.98
C PRO A 6 -25.44 -26.00 28.59
N ALA A 7 -26.10 -26.63 29.57
CA ALA A 7 -26.88 -27.85 29.35
C ALA A 7 -28.39 -27.63 29.12
N ASP A 8 -28.92 -26.41 29.30
CA ASP A 8 -30.33 -26.16 29.02
C ASP A 8 -30.52 -25.72 27.57
N ARG A 9 -30.65 -26.73 26.69
CA ARG A 9 -30.89 -26.58 25.25
C ARG A 9 -32.31 -26.09 25.01
N SER A 10 -32.53 -24.81 25.26
CA SER A 10 -33.60 -24.08 24.57
C SER A 10 -33.42 -24.27 23.06
N SER A 11 -34.51 -24.59 22.37
CA SER A 11 -34.52 -24.77 20.91
C SER A 11 -33.80 -23.60 20.22
N PRO A 12 -33.03 -23.85 19.14
CA PRO A 12 -32.34 -22.78 18.44
C PRO A 12 -33.36 -21.71 18.03
N PRO A 13 -33.06 -20.41 18.23
CA PRO A 13 -34.00 -19.34 17.93
C PRO A 13 -34.46 -19.45 16.47
N THR A 14 -35.78 -19.47 16.27
CA THR A 14 -36.42 -19.50 14.97
C THR A 14 -36.27 -18.13 14.31
N TRP A 15 -35.72 -18.11 13.10
CA TRP A 15 -35.53 -16.87 12.33
C TRP A 15 -36.85 -16.40 11.73
N THR A 16 -37.20 -15.14 11.96
CA THR A 16 -38.24 -14.48 11.17
C THR A 16 -37.65 -13.93 9.87
N ASP A 17 -38.47 -13.70 8.84
CA ASP A 17 -38.04 -13.03 7.61
C ASP A 17 -37.51 -11.62 7.89
N ALA A 18 -38.04 -10.95 8.92
CA ALA A 18 -37.55 -9.65 9.39
C ALA A 18 -36.12 -9.75 9.95
N ASP A 19 -35.83 -10.77 10.78
CA ASP A 19 -34.48 -10.99 11.31
C ASP A 19 -33.48 -11.33 10.19
N ARG A 20 -33.94 -12.05 9.16
CA ARG A 20 -33.15 -12.34 7.95
C ARG A 20 -32.81 -11.06 7.18
N GLY A 21 -33.80 -10.23 6.87
CA GLY A 21 -33.57 -8.97 6.15
C GLY A 21 -32.65 -8.02 6.93
N ASP A 22 -32.84 -7.96 8.24
CA ASP A 22 -32.01 -7.21 9.17
C ASP A 22 -30.55 -7.69 9.21
N LEU A 23 -30.33 -9.00 9.24
CA LEU A 23 -28.99 -9.59 9.20
C LEU A 23 -28.27 -9.33 7.87
N LEU A 24 -28.98 -9.50 6.76
CA LEU A 24 -28.45 -9.22 5.42
C LEU A 24 -28.08 -7.75 5.26
N ALA A 25 -28.93 -6.83 5.74
CA ALA A 25 -28.66 -5.41 5.72
C ALA A 25 -27.41 -5.03 6.54
N ASP A 26 -27.20 -5.65 7.71
CA ASP A 26 -25.98 -5.42 8.50
C ASP A 26 -24.72 -5.89 7.78
N TRP A 27 -24.77 -7.08 7.17
CA TRP A 27 -23.63 -7.57 6.40
C TRP A 27 -23.40 -6.72 5.14
N ALA A 28 -24.46 -6.28 4.46
CA ALA A 28 -24.34 -5.42 3.29
C ALA A 28 -23.70 -4.09 3.67
N ALA A 29 -24.16 -3.45 4.75
CA ALA A 29 -23.54 -2.24 5.29
C ALA A 29 -22.09 -2.49 5.73
N GLY A 30 -21.80 -3.64 6.34
CA GLY A 30 -20.43 -4.06 6.67
C GLY A 30 -19.55 -4.18 5.43
N ALA A 31 -20.05 -4.80 4.35
CA ALA A 31 -19.33 -4.93 3.09
C ALA A 31 -19.05 -3.55 2.47
N GLU A 32 -20.00 -2.62 2.51
CA GLU A 32 -19.78 -1.23 2.09
C GLU A 32 -18.70 -0.53 2.91
N LEU A 33 -18.64 -0.77 4.22
CA LEU A 33 -17.62 -0.18 5.11
C LEU A 33 -16.19 -0.64 4.81
N VAL A 34 -16.00 -1.72 4.06
CA VAL A 34 -14.68 -2.17 3.58
C VAL A 34 -14.54 -2.13 2.05
N ASP A 35 -15.48 -1.46 1.39
CA ASP A 35 -15.57 -1.31 -0.07
C ASP A 35 -15.62 -2.63 -0.85
N GLU A 36 -16.21 -3.68 -0.25
CA GLU A 36 -16.55 -4.94 -0.95
C GLU A 36 -17.87 -4.75 -1.70
N LEU A 37 -17.87 -3.85 -2.69
CA LEU A 37 -19.09 -3.34 -3.33
C LEU A 37 -19.90 -4.43 -4.06
N GLU A 38 -19.22 -5.40 -4.70
CA GLU A 38 -19.90 -6.54 -5.34
C GLU A 38 -20.62 -7.42 -4.31
N LEU A 39 -19.98 -7.66 -3.15
CA LEU A 39 -20.60 -8.40 -2.06
C LEU A 39 -21.76 -7.62 -1.46
N ALA A 40 -21.57 -6.32 -1.23
CA ALA A 40 -22.61 -5.43 -0.72
C ALA A 40 -23.82 -5.43 -1.64
N GLU A 41 -23.62 -5.25 -2.96
CA GLU A 41 -24.68 -5.30 -3.96
C GLU A 41 -25.43 -6.63 -3.93
N ALA A 42 -24.70 -7.74 -3.94
CA ALA A 42 -25.32 -9.05 -3.86
C ALA A 42 -26.13 -9.18 -2.57
N LEU A 43 -25.60 -8.78 -1.41
CA LEU A 43 -26.31 -8.86 -0.13
C LEU A 43 -27.56 -7.96 -0.09
N TRP A 44 -27.48 -6.75 -0.64
CA TRP A 44 -28.61 -5.84 -0.74
C TRP A 44 -29.72 -6.35 -1.65
N ALA A 45 -29.38 -7.10 -2.71
CA ALA A 45 -30.36 -7.73 -3.59
C ALA A 45 -31.28 -8.74 -2.87
N ASP A 46 -30.80 -9.34 -1.79
CA ASP A 46 -31.57 -10.28 -0.97
C ASP A 46 -32.33 -9.61 0.18
N VAL A 47 -32.22 -8.28 0.36
CA VAL A 47 -32.96 -7.53 1.37
C VAL A 47 -34.37 -7.19 0.84
N PRO A 48 -35.45 -7.70 1.45
CA PRO A 48 -36.79 -7.73 0.83
C PRO A 48 -37.57 -6.40 0.88
N ASP A 49 -37.06 -5.39 1.58
CA ASP A 49 -37.77 -4.11 1.79
C ASP A 49 -37.08 -2.93 1.07
N ALA A 50 -37.61 -1.72 1.27
CA ALA A 50 -37.10 -0.50 0.63
C ALA A 50 -35.62 -0.20 0.94
N ARG A 51 -35.01 -0.82 1.97
CA ARG A 51 -33.58 -0.69 2.24
C ARG A 51 -32.74 -1.35 1.14
N GLY A 52 -33.23 -2.45 0.56
CA GLY A 52 -32.55 -3.18 -0.52
C GLY A 52 -32.25 -2.28 -1.73
N PRO A 53 -33.27 -1.71 -2.40
CA PRO A 53 -33.05 -0.80 -3.54
C PRO A 53 -32.18 0.42 -3.21
N ARG A 54 -32.28 0.98 -1.99
CA ARG A 54 -31.43 2.11 -1.57
C ARG A 54 -29.96 1.72 -1.42
N GLY A 55 -29.69 0.58 -0.79
CA GLY A 55 -28.34 0.02 -0.69
C GLY A 55 -27.76 -0.32 -2.07
N LEU A 56 -28.57 -0.94 -2.95
CA LEU A 56 -28.18 -1.19 -4.33
C LEU A 56 -27.87 0.10 -5.10
N ALA A 57 -28.64 1.17 -4.90
CA ALA A 57 -28.39 2.44 -5.55
C ALA A 57 -27.06 3.06 -5.11
N ARG A 58 -26.76 3.00 -3.81
CA ARG A 58 -25.47 3.43 -3.26
C ARG A 58 -24.32 2.61 -3.84
N ALA A 59 -24.43 1.27 -3.84
CA ALA A 59 -23.41 0.39 -4.41
C ALA A 59 -23.17 0.69 -5.90
N ALA A 60 -24.25 0.83 -6.69
CA ALA A 60 -24.17 1.18 -8.11
C ALA A 60 -23.46 2.53 -8.34
N LEU A 61 -23.78 3.56 -7.55
CA LEU A 61 -23.10 4.85 -7.65
C LEU A 61 -21.60 4.73 -7.34
N LEU A 62 -21.24 4.00 -6.27
CA LEU A 62 -19.85 3.79 -5.87
C LEU A 62 -19.04 2.94 -6.87
N GLN A 63 -19.71 2.05 -7.60
CA GLN A 63 -19.13 1.29 -8.71
C GLN A 63 -19.03 2.10 -10.02
N GLY A 64 -19.57 3.33 -10.07
CA GLY A 64 -19.52 4.19 -11.24
C GLY A 64 -20.68 4.00 -12.23
N ASP A 65 -21.81 3.45 -11.79
CA ASP A 65 -23.06 3.35 -12.56
C ASP A 65 -24.15 4.30 -11.99
N PRO A 66 -24.02 5.62 -12.24
CA PRO A 66 -24.98 6.60 -11.72
C PRO A 66 -26.37 6.46 -12.35
N GLY A 67 -26.49 5.93 -13.57
CA GLY A 67 -27.79 5.72 -14.24
C GLY A 67 -28.63 4.66 -13.54
N ARG A 68 -28.01 3.52 -13.18
CA ARG A 68 -28.66 2.49 -12.38
C ARG A 68 -29.01 2.97 -10.98
N ALA A 69 -28.14 3.77 -10.36
CA ALA A 69 -28.43 4.37 -9.05
C ALA A 69 -29.71 5.21 -9.06
N LEU A 70 -29.89 6.10 -10.06
CA LEU A 70 -31.11 6.89 -10.21
C LEU A 70 -32.35 6.02 -10.46
N THR A 71 -32.23 4.97 -11.27
CA THR A 71 -33.35 4.04 -11.53
C THR A 71 -33.80 3.33 -10.27
N LEU A 72 -32.86 2.87 -9.44
CA LEU A 72 -33.14 2.20 -8.17
C LEU A 72 -33.77 3.15 -7.14
N LEU A 73 -33.28 4.38 -7.02
CA LEU A 73 -33.87 5.40 -6.15
C LEU A 73 -35.30 5.76 -6.58
N ALA A 74 -35.53 5.93 -7.89
CA ALA A 74 -36.85 6.22 -8.43
C ALA A 74 -37.86 5.09 -8.13
N SER A 75 -37.41 3.82 -8.13
CA SER A 75 -38.26 2.66 -7.82
C SER A 75 -38.84 2.66 -6.40
N VAL A 76 -38.21 3.40 -5.48
CA VAL A 76 -38.67 3.58 -4.09
C VAL A 76 -39.18 4.99 -3.82
N GLY A 77 -39.52 5.74 -4.88
CA GLY A 77 -40.10 7.08 -4.78
C GLY A 77 -39.12 8.19 -4.41
N VAL A 78 -37.81 7.96 -4.57
CA VAL A 78 -36.77 8.98 -4.37
C VAL A 78 -36.28 9.46 -5.73
N GLY A 79 -36.49 10.73 -6.05
CA GLY A 79 -36.09 11.27 -7.36
C GLY A 79 -35.93 12.78 -7.38
N ASP A 80 -36.75 13.52 -6.64
CA ASP A 80 -36.68 14.97 -6.61
C ASP A 80 -36.02 15.47 -5.32
N VAL A 81 -34.98 16.28 -5.48
CA VAL A 81 -34.23 16.89 -4.37
C VAL A 81 -34.75 18.31 -4.17
N PRO A 82 -35.33 18.64 -2.99
CA PRO A 82 -35.91 19.95 -2.73
C PRO A 82 -34.94 21.12 -2.99
N ASP A 83 -35.44 22.24 -3.51
CA ASP A 83 -34.61 23.41 -3.87
C ASP A 83 -33.84 23.99 -2.66
N ASP A 84 -34.40 23.85 -1.45
CA ASP A 84 -33.77 24.23 -0.17
C ASP A 84 -32.61 23.30 0.25
N GLY A 85 -32.45 22.15 -0.42
CA GLY A 85 -31.34 21.22 -0.23
C GLY A 85 -31.76 19.78 0.10
N PRO A 86 -30.81 18.84 0.13
CA PRO A 86 -31.05 17.45 0.51
C PRO A 86 -31.37 17.34 2.00
N ARG A 87 -32.40 16.57 2.30
CA ARG A 87 -32.88 16.30 3.67
C ARG A 87 -32.39 14.95 4.17
N THR A 88 -32.18 14.02 3.24
CA THR A 88 -31.80 12.63 3.48
C THR A 88 -30.49 12.27 2.78
N SER A 89 -29.89 11.14 3.18
CA SER A 89 -28.74 10.57 2.45
C SER A 89 -29.11 10.16 1.02
N ASP A 90 -30.37 9.77 0.79
CA ASP A 90 -30.84 9.37 -0.52
C ASP A 90 -30.88 10.58 -1.47
N ASP A 91 -31.23 11.77 -0.98
CA ASP A 91 -31.17 13.02 -1.75
C ASP A 91 -29.73 13.36 -2.17
N VAL A 92 -28.74 13.09 -1.30
CA VAL A 92 -27.31 13.26 -1.62
C VAL A 92 -26.88 12.27 -2.72
N LEU A 93 -27.39 11.03 -2.70
CA LEU A 93 -27.15 10.06 -3.77
C LEU A 93 -27.76 10.51 -5.10
N VAL A 94 -28.98 11.08 -5.10
CA VAL A 94 -29.59 11.65 -6.31
C VAL A 94 -28.74 12.78 -6.88
N LEU A 95 -28.33 13.75 -6.05
CA LEU A 95 -27.46 14.85 -6.47
C LEU A 95 -26.14 14.31 -7.03
N GLY A 96 -25.51 13.38 -6.33
CA GLY A 96 -24.25 12.76 -6.76
C GLY A 96 -24.38 12.03 -8.10
N ALA A 97 -25.43 11.24 -8.28
CA ALA A 97 -25.66 10.50 -9.52
C ALA A 97 -25.93 11.43 -10.71
N ARG A 98 -26.74 12.49 -10.53
CA ARG A 98 -26.96 13.51 -11.57
C ARG A 98 -25.69 14.30 -11.90
N ALA A 99 -24.90 14.64 -10.88
CA ALA A 99 -23.62 15.30 -11.06
C ALA A 99 -22.63 14.44 -11.86
N ALA A 100 -22.56 13.13 -11.56
CA ALA A 100 -21.73 12.17 -12.31
C ALA A 100 -22.18 12.01 -13.78
N LEU A 101 -23.46 12.24 -14.08
CA LEU A 101 -24.02 12.28 -15.43
C LEU A 101 -23.85 13.65 -16.14
N GLY A 102 -23.18 14.61 -15.51
CA GLY A 102 -22.85 15.91 -16.11
C GLY A 102 -23.70 17.10 -15.65
N SER A 103 -24.57 16.95 -14.65
CA SER A 103 -25.31 18.09 -14.07
C SER A 103 -24.40 19.00 -13.24
N HIS A 104 -23.95 20.11 -13.84
CA HIS A 104 -23.11 21.10 -13.15
C HIS A 104 -23.85 21.81 -12.00
N GLU A 105 -25.17 21.97 -12.12
CA GLU A 105 -26.01 22.53 -11.05
C GLU A 105 -26.01 21.62 -9.82
N ASP A 106 -26.27 20.32 -10.02
CA ASP A 106 -26.28 19.35 -8.92
C ASP A 106 -24.89 19.18 -8.30
N MET A 107 -23.81 19.26 -9.08
CA MET A 107 -22.45 19.31 -8.55
C MET A 107 -22.23 20.54 -7.66
N SER A 108 -22.69 21.71 -8.10
CA SER A 108 -22.56 22.96 -7.32
C SER A 108 -23.35 22.88 -6.01
N ARG A 109 -24.57 22.31 -6.06
CA ARG A 109 -25.37 22.02 -4.87
C ARG A 109 -24.63 21.04 -3.95
N LEU A 110 -24.08 19.95 -4.49
CA LEU A 110 -23.33 18.96 -3.72
C LEU A 110 -22.12 19.60 -3.00
N LEU A 111 -21.37 20.46 -3.67
CA LEU A 111 -20.23 21.19 -3.08
C LEU A 111 -20.67 22.14 -1.95
N GLY A 112 -21.81 22.81 -2.09
CA GLY A 112 -22.35 23.72 -1.07
C GLY A 112 -22.73 23.03 0.24
N LEU A 113 -22.98 21.71 0.23
CA LEU A 113 -23.44 20.97 1.40
C LEU A 113 -22.35 20.72 2.45
N GLY A 114 -21.09 20.60 2.02
CA GLY A 114 -20.00 20.16 2.90
C GLY A 114 -19.86 21.02 4.16
N ALA A 115 -20.17 22.32 4.07
CA ALA A 115 -20.05 23.26 5.18
C ALA A 115 -21.18 23.18 6.23
N VAL A 116 -22.34 22.61 5.87
CA VAL A 116 -23.56 22.63 6.70
C VAL A 116 -23.95 21.25 7.25
N LEU A 117 -23.28 20.19 6.80
CA LEU A 117 -23.61 18.82 7.20
C LEU A 117 -23.15 18.50 8.64
N PRO A 118 -24.02 17.91 9.46
CA PRO A 118 -23.63 17.33 10.76
C PRO A 118 -22.51 16.29 10.59
N ALA A 119 -21.62 16.17 11.58
CA ALA A 119 -20.46 15.28 11.55
C ALA A 119 -20.81 13.82 11.17
N GLU A 120 -21.95 13.33 11.63
CA GLU A 120 -22.46 11.97 11.38
C GLU A 120 -22.71 11.68 9.88
N ARG A 121 -23.02 12.72 9.09
CA ARG A 121 -23.32 12.60 7.66
C ARG A 121 -22.14 12.93 6.75
N GLN A 122 -21.04 13.45 7.32
CA GLN A 122 -19.88 13.88 6.54
C GLN A 122 -19.19 12.72 5.83
N VAL A 123 -19.02 11.57 6.48
CA VAL A 123 -18.35 10.41 5.85
C VAL A 123 -19.13 9.88 4.64
N PRO A 124 -20.44 9.55 4.72
CA PRO A 124 -21.20 9.13 3.55
C PRO A 124 -21.23 10.18 2.43
N TYR A 125 -21.36 11.46 2.80
CA TYR A 125 -21.32 12.57 1.84
C TYR A 125 -19.97 12.65 1.10
N LEU A 126 -18.86 12.59 1.84
CA LEU A 126 -17.52 12.65 1.26
C LEU A 126 -17.25 11.47 0.32
N TYR A 127 -17.77 10.27 0.63
CA TYR A 127 -17.71 9.14 -0.29
C TYR A 127 -18.42 9.44 -1.60
N VAL A 128 -19.65 9.97 -1.54
CA VAL A 128 -20.39 10.35 -2.75
C VAL A 128 -19.62 11.42 -3.53
N LEU A 129 -19.21 12.50 -2.87
CA LEU A 129 -18.46 13.60 -3.48
C LEU A 129 -17.16 13.10 -4.14
N ALA A 130 -16.39 12.27 -3.45
CA ALA A 130 -15.11 11.77 -3.93
C ALA A 130 -15.26 10.87 -5.16
N THR A 131 -16.32 10.04 -5.19
CA THR A 131 -16.63 9.17 -6.33
C THR A 131 -17.15 9.96 -7.54
N VAL A 132 -18.01 10.94 -7.34
CA VAL A 132 -18.71 11.63 -8.45
C VAL A 132 -17.94 12.82 -9.00
N ALA A 133 -17.03 13.41 -8.22
CA ALA A 133 -16.25 14.57 -8.64
C ALA A 133 -15.32 14.28 -9.82
N GLU A 134 -14.68 13.11 -9.88
CA GLU A 134 -13.78 12.79 -10.98
C GLU A 134 -14.50 12.62 -12.34
N PRO A 135 -15.59 11.83 -12.44
CA PRO A 135 -16.43 11.77 -13.66
C PRO A 135 -16.99 13.14 -14.09
N ALA A 136 -17.29 14.01 -13.12
CA ALA A 136 -17.77 15.37 -13.38
C ALA A 136 -16.66 16.37 -13.76
N GLY A 137 -15.43 15.90 -14.00
CA GLY A 137 -14.32 16.74 -14.43
C GLY A 137 -13.67 17.57 -13.32
N GLN A 138 -13.87 17.20 -12.05
CA GLN A 138 -13.33 17.88 -10.85
C GLN A 138 -12.35 16.98 -10.09
N PRO A 139 -11.19 16.61 -10.68
CA PRO A 139 -10.25 15.66 -10.07
C PRO A 139 -9.63 16.18 -8.77
N ASP A 140 -9.47 17.50 -8.61
CA ASP A 140 -8.90 18.10 -7.40
C ASP A 140 -9.87 18.02 -6.22
N VAL A 141 -11.18 18.18 -6.49
CA VAL A 141 -12.24 17.96 -5.51
C VAL A 141 -12.28 16.50 -5.08
N ALA A 142 -12.21 15.56 -6.03
CA ALA A 142 -12.15 14.13 -5.74
C ALA A 142 -10.95 13.81 -4.82
N ALA A 143 -9.76 14.30 -5.18
CA ALA A 143 -8.55 14.11 -4.39
C ALA A 143 -8.66 14.71 -2.98
N ALA A 144 -9.26 15.89 -2.84
CA ALA A 144 -9.48 16.54 -1.54
C ALA A 144 -10.46 15.76 -0.67
N ALA A 145 -11.55 15.23 -1.26
CA ALA A 145 -12.54 14.44 -0.55
C ALA A 145 -11.98 13.08 -0.09
N TRP A 146 -11.23 12.37 -0.95
CA TRP A 146 -10.52 11.14 -0.56
C TRP A 146 -9.53 11.39 0.58
N ARG A 147 -8.77 12.49 0.50
CA ARG A 147 -7.83 12.88 1.58
C ARG A 147 -8.57 13.21 2.86
N ALA A 148 -9.69 13.93 2.81
CA ALA A 148 -10.49 14.25 3.98
C ALA A 148 -11.03 12.98 4.68
N LEU A 149 -11.51 12.01 3.91
CA LEU A 149 -11.90 10.69 4.43
C LEU A 149 -10.74 10.02 5.18
N ALA A 150 -9.55 9.97 4.56
CA ALA A 150 -8.39 9.30 5.13
C ALA A 150 -7.79 10.01 6.35
N GLU A 151 -7.58 11.33 6.27
CA GLU A 151 -6.81 12.11 7.24
C GLU A 151 -7.69 12.70 8.35
N GLN A 152 -8.88 13.21 8.03
CA GLN A 152 -9.74 13.92 9.00
C GLN A 152 -10.71 12.95 9.69
N HIS A 153 -11.25 11.98 8.94
CA HIS A 153 -12.21 11.00 9.45
C HIS A 153 -11.59 9.65 9.79
N GLY A 154 -10.30 9.45 9.49
CA GLY A 154 -9.59 8.21 9.80
C GLY A 154 -10.11 6.98 9.04
N VAL A 155 -10.85 7.17 7.95
CA VAL A 155 -11.38 6.09 7.12
C VAL A 155 -10.22 5.50 6.32
N ARG A 156 -9.83 4.27 6.66
CA ARG A 156 -8.65 3.62 6.06
C ARG A 156 -8.98 2.44 5.18
N THR A 157 -10.15 2.37 4.57
CA THR A 157 -10.52 1.22 3.75
C THR A 157 -9.59 1.08 2.53
N PRO A 158 -9.44 -0.12 1.94
CA PRO A 158 -8.49 -0.29 0.85
C PRO A 158 -8.90 0.43 -0.44
N HIS A 159 -10.15 0.88 -0.63
CA HIS A 159 -10.50 1.82 -1.71
C HIS A 159 -10.08 3.25 -1.39
N VAL A 160 -10.35 3.75 -0.18
CA VAL A 160 -9.97 5.12 0.22
C VAL A 160 -8.46 5.28 0.18
N VAL A 161 -7.72 4.30 0.71
CA VAL A 161 -6.26 4.30 0.66
C VAL A 161 -5.77 4.23 -0.78
N SER A 162 -6.35 3.37 -1.64
CA SER A 162 -5.90 3.28 -3.03
C SER A 162 -6.09 4.60 -3.78
N ARG A 163 -7.26 5.22 -3.68
CA ARG A 163 -7.56 6.51 -4.32
C ARG A 163 -6.71 7.64 -3.77
N THR A 164 -6.54 7.71 -2.45
CA THR A 164 -5.70 8.76 -1.82
C THR A 164 -4.24 8.66 -2.29
N VAL A 165 -3.68 7.44 -2.29
CA VAL A 165 -2.30 7.17 -2.74
C VAL A 165 -2.16 7.44 -4.23
N GLU A 166 -3.12 7.02 -5.04
CA GLU A 166 -3.15 7.28 -6.49
C GLU A 166 -3.10 8.80 -6.77
N HIS A 167 -4.00 9.57 -6.17
CA HIS A 167 -4.03 11.03 -6.34
C HIS A 167 -2.76 11.70 -5.79
N ALA A 168 -2.24 11.26 -4.65
CA ALA A 168 -1.01 11.81 -4.08
C ALA A 168 0.22 11.58 -4.98
N VAL A 169 0.33 10.39 -5.58
CA VAL A 169 1.43 10.06 -6.51
C VAL A 169 1.27 10.83 -7.82
N ARG A 170 0.05 10.97 -8.34
CA ARG A 170 -0.23 11.73 -9.58
C ARG A 170 0.05 13.23 -9.40
N ALA A 171 -0.28 13.78 -8.24
CA ALA A 171 -0.05 15.18 -7.87
C ALA A 171 1.38 15.45 -7.37
N ARG A 172 2.32 14.52 -7.59
CA ARG A 172 3.72 14.72 -7.20
C ARG A 172 4.34 15.91 -7.93
N SER A 173 5.32 16.54 -7.30
CA SER A 173 6.03 17.69 -7.88
C SER A 173 6.71 17.33 -9.20
N ALA A 174 6.37 18.06 -10.27
CA ALA A 174 7.02 17.92 -11.58
C ALA A 174 8.37 18.67 -11.66
N ASP A 175 8.62 19.62 -10.75
CA ASP A 175 9.78 20.52 -10.81
C ASP A 175 10.82 20.25 -9.71
N ASP A 176 10.40 19.64 -8.60
CA ASP A 176 11.26 19.36 -7.45
C ASP A 176 11.32 17.84 -7.19
N PRO A 177 12.44 17.18 -7.56
CA PRO A 177 12.59 15.74 -7.40
C PRO A 177 12.65 15.30 -5.93
N GLY A 178 13.11 16.18 -5.03
CA GLY A 178 13.13 15.89 -3.59
C GLY A 178 11.72 15.88 -3.01
N ARG A 179 10.91 16.89 -3.35
CA ARG A 179 9.50 16.95 -2.96
C ARG A 179 8.70 15.78 -3.55
N ALA A 180 8.93 15.43 -4.81
CA ALA A 180 8.31 14.28 -5.45
C ALA A 180 8.63 12.97 -4.72
N ALA A 181 9.90 12.74 -4.37
CA ALA A 181 10.32 11.55 -3.63
C ALA A 181 9.66 11.47 -2.24
N VAL A 182 9.56 12.59 -1.52
CA VAL A 182 8.88 12.65 -0.21
C VAL A 182 7.40 12.35 -0.33
N GLN A 183 6.70 12.92 -1.33
CA GLN A 183 5.28 12.64 -1.58
C GLN A 183 5.03 11.16 -1.88
N VAL A 184 5.86 10.54 -2.73
CA VAL A 184 5.75 9.10 -3.03
C VAL A 184 6.07 8.24 -1.81
N LEU A 185 7.03 8.63 -0.95
CA LEU A 185 7.32 7.91 0.30
C LEU A 185 6.18 8.04 1.32
N ALA A 186 5.53 9.20 1.39
CA ALA A 186 4.34 9.38 2.21
C ALA A 186 3.21 8.45 1.72
N ALA A 187 2.96 8.42 0.42
CA ALA A 187 1.96 7.53 -0.20
C ALA A 187 2.29 6.03 0.04
N ALA A 188 3.57 5.64 -0.05
CA ALA A 188 4.01 4.29 0.30
C ALA A 188 3.85 3.97 1.80
N ASN A 189 3.99 4.99 2.66
CA ASN A 189 3.72 4.84 4.09
C ASN A 189 2.22 4.68 4.36
N ASP A 190 1.35 5.40 3.66
CA ASP A 190 -0.10 5.28 3.82
C ASP A 190 -0.58 3.87 3.44
N LEU A 191 -0.03 3.28 2.38
CA LEU A 191 -0.23 1.86 2.08
C LEU A 191 0.25 0.94 3.23
N ALA A 192 1.41 1.23 3.80
CA ALA A 192 2.01 0.42 4.88
C ALA A 192 1.25 0.48 6.21
N VAL A 193 0.51 1.57 6.48
CA VAL A 193 -0.33 1.73 7.69
C VAL A 193 -1.84 1.62 7.34
N GLY A 194 -2.16 1.18 6.13
CA GLY A 194 -3.51 0.81 5.72
C GLY A 194 -3.99 -0.48 6.40
N PRO A 195 -5.16 -1.03 6.02
CA PRO A 195 -5.75 -2.20 6.66
C PRO A 195 -4.87 -3.43 6.54
N ALA A 196 -4.31 -3.64 5.35
CA ALA A 196 -3.35 -4.68 5.06
C ALA A 196 -2.10 -4.07 4.43
N PRO A 197 -0.92 -4.20 5.08
CA PRO A 197 0.32 -3.74 4.49
C PRO A 197 0.64 -4.48 3.18
N PRO A 198 1.29 -3.85 2.18
CA PRO A 198 1.53 -4.45 0.86
C PRO A 198 2.35 -5.75 0.84
N TRP A 199 3.06 -6.06 1.92
CA TRP A 199 3.83 -7.28 2.07
C TRP A 199 3.03 -8.42 2.72
N ASP A 200 1.91 -8.12 3.36
CA ASP A 200 0.95 -9.11 3.84
C ASP A 200 -0.12 -9.36 2.75
N ASP A 201 -0.63 -8.29 2.12
CA ASP A 201 -1.52 -8.35 0.96
C ASP A 201 -1.14 -7.27 -0.08
N PRO A 202 -0.62 -7.63 -1.27
CA PRO A 202 -0.24 -6.67 -2.30
C PRO A 202 -1.42 -6.12 -3.11
N SER A 203 -2.65 -6.61 -2.93
CA SER A 203 -3.81 -6.30 -3.77
C SER A 203 -4.06 -4.79 -3.94
N THR A 204 -4.03 -4.04 -2.84
CA THR A 204 -4.26 -2.59 -2.85
C THR A 204 -3.16 -1.86 -3.62
N LEU A 205 -1.89 -2.22 -3.41
CA LEU A 205 -0.77 -1.66 -4.17
C LEU A 205 -0.89 -1.97 -5.67
N LEU A 206 -1.24 -3.21 -6.03
CA LEU A 206 -1.41 -3.61 -7.42
C LEU A 206 -2.56 -2.84 -8.08
N GLY A 207 -3.66 -2.62 -7.38
CA GLY A 207 -4.77 -1.79 -7.84
C GLY A 207 -4.36 -0.34 -8.10
N VAL A 208 -3.61 0.29 -7.18
CA VAL A 208 -3.09 1.66 -7.37
C VAL A 208 -2.15 1.74 -8.57
N VAL A 209 -1.24 0.78 -8.67
CA VAL A 209 -0.27 0.70 -9.78
C VAL A 209 -1.00 0.56 -11.12
N ALA A 210 -2.00 -0.32 -11.21
CA ALA A 210 -2.81 -0.48 -12.41
C ALA A 210 -3.61 0.78 -12.76
N ALA A 211 -4.16 1.47 -11.76
CA ALA A 211 -4.90 2.72 -11.96
C ALA A 211 -4.00 3.85 -12.47
N LEU A 212 -2.79 3.99 -11.91
CA LEU A 212 -1.77 4.93 -12.41
C LEU A 212 -1.37 4.62 -13.85
N GLU A 213 -1.16 3.35 -14.20
CA GLU A 213 -0.86 2.93 -15.57
C GLU A 213 -1.99 3.20 -16.55
N ALA A 214 -3.24 2.90 -16.17
CA ALA A 214 -4.43 3.18 -16.99
C ALA A 214 -4.58 4.67 -17.31
N ARG A 215 -4.04 5.54 -16.46
CA ARG A 215 -3.98 7.01 -16.64
C ARG A 215 -2.70 7.49 -17.32
N GLY A 216 -1.85 6.59 -17.78
CA GLY A 216 -0.59 6.91 -18.46
C GLY A 216 0.57 7.30 -17.54
N ASP A 217 0.41 7.22 -16.22
CA ASP A 217 1.44 7.60 -15.23
C ASP A 217 2.30 6.40 -14.80
N ARG A 218 2.94 5.77 -15.79
CA ARG A 218 3.84 4.63 -15.57
C ARG A 218 5.05 4.98 -14.68
N SER A 219 5.51 6.23 -14.73
CA SER A 219 6.60 6.73 -13.89
C SER A 219 6.18 6.79 -12.42
N GLY A 220 4.98 7.30 -12.13
CA GLY A 220 4.39 7.29 -10.79
C GLY A 220 4.21 5.88 -10.24
N ALA A 221 3.68 4.96 -11.06
CA ALA A 221 3.55 3.55 -10.70
C ALA A 221 4.90 2.91 -10.32
N ALA A 222 5.95 3.16 -11.12
CA ALA A 222 7.28 2.66 -10.86
C ALA A 222 7.88 3.25 -9.56
N LEU A 223 7.75 4.58 -9.36
CA LEU A 223 8.20 5.27 -8.15
C LEU A 223 7.52 4.71 -6.89
N LEU A 224 6.20 4.49 -6.94
CA LEU A 224 5.44 3.92 -5.83
C LEU A 224 5.87 2.49 -5.52
N ALA A 225 5.94 1.62 -6.54
CA ALA A 225 6.42 0.25 -6.38
C ALA A 225 7.83 0.22 -5.76
N ARG A 226 8.71 1.11 -6.21
CA ARG A 226 10.05 1.27 -5.66
C ARG A 226 10.02 1.73 -4.21
N ALA A 227 9.23 2.75 -3.87
CA ALA A 227 9.12 3.26 -2.51
C ALA A 227 8.62 2.18 -1.55
N VAL A 228 7.57 1.42 -1.90
CA VAL A 228 7.08 0.31 -1.06
C VAL A 228 8.15 -0.78 -0.87
N THR A 229 8.91 -1.13 -1.91
CA THR A 229 10.00 -2.12 -1.79
C THR A 229 11.16 -1.64 -0.91
N LEU A 230 11.31 -0.32 -0.74
CA LEU A 230 12.34 0.27 0.12
C LEU A 230 11.88 0.39 1.57
N THR A 231 10.60 0.64 1.80
CA THR A 231 10.02 0.82 3.14
C THR A 231 9.54 -0.48 3.77
N GLY A 232 9.22 -1.49 2.96
CA GLY A 232 8.68 -2.77 3.38
C GLY A 232 9.69 -3.92 3.32
N PRO A 233 9.38 -5.06 3.96
CA PRO A 233 10.18 -6.27 3.88
C PRO A 233 10.03 -6.94 2.50
N SER A 234 11.09 -7.58 2.02
CA SER A 234 11.08 -8.26 0.72
C SER A 234 10.12 -9.46 0.72
N THR A 235 9.18 -9.50 -0.24
CA THR A 235 8.28 -10.64 -0.50
C THR A 235 8.40 -11.10 -1.95
N PRO A 236 8.01 -12.33 -2.30
CA PRO A 236 7.95 -12.76 -3.70
C PRO A 236 7.10 -11.82 -4.57
N ALA A 237 5.93 -11.40 -4.10
CA ALA A 237 5.04 -10.48 -4.81
C ALA A 237 5.68 -9.11 -5.05
N LEU A 238 6.26 -8.49 -4.02
CA LEU A 238 6.95 -7.19 -4.17
C LEU A 238 8.22 -7.29 -5.02
N ARG A 239 8.93 -8.44 -5.00
CA ARG A 239 10.06 -8.69 -5.89
C ARG A 239 9.62 -8.81 -7.34
N ALA A 240 8.55 -9.55 -7.62
CA ALA A 240 7.97 -9.65 -8.96
C ALA A 240 7.56 -8.26 -9.47
N LEU A 241 6.85 -7.48 -8.65
CA LEU A 241 6.45 -6.11 -8.95
C LEU A 241 7.67 -5.21 -9.24
N SER A 242 8.70 -5.27 -8.41
CA SER A 242 9.94 -4.52 -8.62
C SER A 242 10.69 -4.93 -9.90
N GLY A 243 10.54 -6.18 -10.33
CA GLY A 243 11.08 -6.70 -11.58
C GLY A 243 10.37 -6.11 -12.80
N THR A 244 9.05 -6.01 -12.75
CA THR A 244 8.21 -5.39 -13.79
C THR A 244 8.54 -3.91 -13.98
N TYR A 245 8.70 -3.17 -12.88
CA TYR A 245 9.01 -1.74 -12.89
C TYR A 245 10.50 -1.42 -12.77
N ARG A 246 11.36 -2.39 -13.11
CA ARG A 246 12.80 -2.18 -13.04
C ARG A 246 13.20 -1.17 -14.11
N VAL A 247 13.58 0.02 -13.67
CA VAL A 247 14.21 1.02 -14.52
C VAL A 247 15.51 0.43 -15.09
N ARG A 248 15.50 0.11 -16.38
CA ARG A 248 16.69 -0.34 -17.11
C ARG A 248 17.66 0.83 -17.23
N ARG A 249 18.68 0.82 -16.39
CA ARG A 249 19.83 1.72 -16.56
C ARG A 249 20.56 1.32 -17.84
N ARG A 250 20.85 2.27 -18.73
CA ARG A 250 21.68 1.97 -19.89
C ARG A 250 23.10 1.72 -19.37
N LEU A 251 23.73 0.65 -19.84
CA LEU A 251 25.12 0.30 -19.46
C LEU A 251 26.05 1.51 -19.63
N TRP A 252 25.85 2.31 -20.68
CA TRP A 252 26.60 3.54 -20.96
C TRP A 252 26.57 4.55 -19.80
N ASP A 253 25.46 4.68 -19.06
CA ASP A 253 25.35 5.63 -17.95
C ASP A 253 26.31 5.29 -16.79
N VAL A 254 26.70 4.02 -16.68
CA VAL A 254 27.64 3.53 -15.66
C VAL A 254 29.06 3.42 -16.23
N VAL A 255 29.17 3.00 -17.49
CA VAL A 255 30.42 2.66 -18.18
C VAL A 255 31.18 3.90 -18.64
N VAL A 256 30.53 4.92 -19.20
CA VAL A 256 31.19 6.16 -19.67
C VAL A 256 31.93 6.88 -18.53
N PRO A 257 31.31 7.18 -17.38
CA PRO A 257 32.04 7.84 -16.30
C PRO A 257 33.08 6.91 -15.64
N ALA A 258 32.91 5.59 -15.68
CA ALA A 258 33.92 4.65 -15.21
C ALA A 258 35.14 4.62 -16.15
N LEU A 259 34.93 4.57 -17.46
CA LEU A 259 35.99 4.61 -18.47
C LEU A 259 36.72 5.95 -18.44
N ALA A 260 36.00 7.07 -18.32
CA ALA A 260 36.60 8.39 -18.17
C ALA A 260 37.48 8.47 -16.91
N ALA A 261 37.03 7.89 -15.79
CA ALA A 261 37.81 7.80 -14.56
C ALA A 261 39.11 6.99 -14.75
N VAL A 262 39.00 5.83 -15.41
CA VAL A 262 40.13 4.93 -15.69
C VAL A 262 41.11 5.54 -16.68
N LEU A 263 40.65 6.35 -17.64
CA LEU A 263 41.49 7.05 -18.61
C LEU A 263 42.21 8.28 -18.01
N VAL A 264 41.55 9.02 -17.12
CA VAL A 264 42.12 10.26 -16.54
C VAL A 264 43.21 9.95 -15.50
N ALA A 265 43.07 8.86 -14.72
CA ALA A 265 44.04 8.49 -13.68
C ALA A 265 45.48 8.26 -14.20
N PRO A 266 45.73 7.44 -15.24
CA PRO A 266 47.08 7.21 -15.77
C PRO A 266 47.64 8.45 -16.48
N VAL A 267 46.80 9.22 -17.19
CA VAL A 267 47.23 10.49 -17.81
C VAL A 267 47.72 11.48 -16.74
N ALA A 268 47.02 11.59 -15.61
CA ALA A 268 47.45 12.45 -14.51
C ALA A 268 48.79 12.02 -13.89
N VAL A 269 49.06 10.71 -13.79
CA VAL A 269 50.34 10.17 -13.28
C VAL A 269 51.48 10.45 -14.25
N VAL A 270 51.27 10.21 -15.55
CA VAL A 270 52.28 10.44 -16.59
C VAL A 270 52.62 11.93 -16.71
N VAL A 271 51.62 12.81 -16.63
CA VAL A 271 51.82 14.26 -16.81
C VAL A 271 52.49 14.93 -15.61
N THR A 272 52.25 14.45 -14.39
CA THR A 272 52.73 15.14 -13.18
C THR A 272 53.98 14.51 -12.55
N GLY A 273 54.34 13.29 -12.94
CA GLY A 273 55.52 12.58 -12.42
C GLY A 273 55.52 12.35 -10.90
N ARG A 274 54.39 12.59 -10.22
CA ARG A 274 54.26 12.51 -8.77
C ARG A 274 53.27 11.43 -8.38
N PRO A 275 53.64 10.48 -7.51
CA PRO A 275 52.74 9.40 -7.08
C PRO A 275 51.47 9.91 -6.39
N GLY A 276 51.51 11.12 -5.79
CA GLY A 276 50.32 11.76 -5.20
C GLY A 276 49.26 12.23 -6.21
N ALA A 277 49.60 12.38 -7.49
CA ALA A 277 48.64 12.82 -8.51
C ALA A 277 47.67 11.72 -8.95
N ALA A 278 48.04 10.45 -8.80
CA ALA A 278 47.13 9.31 -8.99
C ALA A 278 45.92 9.43 -8.04
N LEU A 279 46.20 9.82 -6.79
CA LEU A 279 45.21 9.97 -5.73
C LEU A 279 44.28 11.16 -6.01
N LEU A 280 44.82 12.28 -6.47
CA LEU A 280 44.03 13.45 -6.90
C LEU A 280 43.20 13.18 -8.16
N GLY A 281 43.74 12.46 -9.15
CA GLY A 281 43.02 12.04 -10.35
C GLY A 281 41.88 11.06 -10.02
N ALA A 282 42.11 10.10 -9.14
CA ALA A 282 41.08 9.20 -8.62
C ALA A 282 40.00 9.97 -7.85
N LEU A 283 40.37 10.94 -7.02
CA LEU A 283 39.43 11.79 -6.29
C LEU A 283 38.59 12.65 -7.26
N ALA A 284 39.23 13.28 -8.24
CA ALA A 284 38.57 14.09 -9.26
C ALA A 284 37.63 13.24 -10.13
N ALA A 285 38.02 12.00 -10.45
CA ALA A 285 37.17 11.06 -11.16
C ALA A 285 35.98 10.58 -10.32
N VAL A 286 36.15 10.36 -9.02
CA VAL A 286 35.06 10.06 -8.08
C VAL A 286 34.10 11.25 -7.99
N VAL A 287 34.62 12.49 -7.92
CA VAL A 287 33.81 13.72 -7.91
C VAL A 287 33.09 13.93 -9.25
N ALA A 288 33.79 13.77 -10.38
CA ALA A 288 33.21 13.88 -11.72
C ALA A 288 32.15 12.79 -11.97
N ARG A 289 32.36 11.57 -11.47
CA ARG A 289 31.36 10.51 -11.44
C ARG A 289 30.17 10.89 -10.55
N ALA A 290 30.41 11.39 -9.35
CA ALA A 290 29.34 11.81 -8.44
C ALA A 290 28.50 12.96 -9.02
N VAL A 291 29.12 13.91 -9.71
CA VAL A 291 28.46 15.06 -10.35
C VAL A 291 27.82 14.69 -11.68
N GLY A 292 28.48 13.87 -12.50
CA GLY A 292 28.01 13.41 -13.81
C GLY A 292 26.82 12.47 -13.71
N LEU A 293 26.86 11.50 -12.78
CA LEU A 293 25.73 10.64 -12.48
C LEU A 293 24.52 11.46 -12.01
N ARG A 294 24.72 12.51 -11.21
CA ARG A 294 23.62 13.40 -10.77
C ARG A 294 22.96 14.19 -11.90
N ARG A 295 23.67 14.50 -12.99
CA ARG A 295 23.16 15.37 -14.06
C ARG A 295 22.59 14.63 -15.26
N TRP A 296 23.07 13.43 -15.58
CA TRP A 296 22.76 12.73 -16.84
C TRP A 296 21.72 11.60 -16.73
N HIS A 297 21.12 11.38 -15.56
CA HIS A 297 20.18 10.29 -15.34
C HIS A 297 18.75 10.62 -15.79
N ALA A 298 18.51 10.53 -17.10
CA ALA A 298 17.17 10.28 -17.62
C ALA A 298 16.98 8.77 -17.79
N ALA A 299 16.32 8.14 -16.81
CA ALA A 299 15.82 6.78 -16.97
C ALA A 299 14.92 6.73 -18.21
N SER A 300 15.15 5.78 -19.12
CA SER A 300 14.36 5.69 -20.36
C SER A 300 12.87 5.57 -20.03
N GLY A 301 12.05 6.52 -20.52
CA GLY A 301 10.61 6.55 -20.28
C GLY A 301 10.16 7.32 -19.02
N MET A 302 11.08 7.95 -18.29
CA MET A 302 10.77 8.84 -17.17
C MET A 302 11.16 10.28 -17.49
N SER A 303 10.45 11.25 -16.90
CA SER A 303 10.89 12.64 -16.89
C SER A 303 12.23 12.77 -16.13
N LEU A 304 12.99 13.85 -16.40
CA LEU A 304 14.23 14.13 -15.66
C LEU A 304 13.97 14.24 -14.15
N THR A 305 12.85 14.83 -13.75
CA THR A 305 12.44 14.96 -12.36
C THR A 305 12.13 13.60 -11.74
N ASP A 306 11.35 12.75 -12.41
CA ASP A 306 11.03 11.40 -11.93
C ASP A 306 12.28 10.51 -11.84
N GLY A 307 13.21 10.62 -12.80
CA GLY A 307 14.49 9.92 -12.75
C GLY A 307 15.34 10.33 -11.54
N ARG A 308 15.38 11.63 -11.22
CA ARG A 308 16.05 12.13 -10.01
C ARG A 308 15.32 11.76 -8.73
N ALA A 309 13.98 11.77 -8.73
CA ALA A 309 13.17 11.33 -7.61
C ALA A 309 13.41 9.84 -7.32
N TRP A 310 13.51 9.01 -8.36
CA TRP A 310 13.85 7.59 -8.27
C TRP A 310 15.17 7.35 -7.54
N ASP A 311 16.20 8.12 -7.88
CA ASP A 311 17.49 8.04 -7.20
C ASP A 311 17.43 8.62 -5.78
N ALA A 312 16.67 9.70 -5.56
CA ALA A 312 16.46 10.29 -4.23
C ALA A 312 15.78 9.30 -3.27
N LEU A 313 14.84 8.48 -3.74
CA LEU A 313 14.21 7.42 -2.94
C LEU A 313 15.25 6.47 -2.32
N ALA A 314 16.37 6.19 -3.01
CA ALA A 314 17.43 5.31 -2.48
C ALA A 314 18.17 5.89 -1.26
N GLY A 315 18.16 7.21 -1.07
CA GLY A 315 18.74 7.89 0.09
C GLY A 315 17.85 7.90 1.33
N HIS A 316 16.56 7.59 1.18
CA HIS A 316 15.60 7.62 2.28
C HIS A 316 15.50 6.25 2.94
N ARG A 317 15.52 6.23 4.27
CA ARG A 317 15.31 5.01 5.07
C ARG A 317 14.18 5.22 6.07
N ARG A 318 13.29 4.24 6.16
CA ARG A 318 12.31 4.18 7.24
C ARG A 318 13.01 3.66 8.49
N ASP A 319 12.99 4.47 9.55
CA ASP A 319 13.38 3.99 10.87
C ASP A 319 12.30 3.03 11.38
N SER A 320 12.69 1.77 11.62
CA SER A 320 11.78 0.72 12.08
C SER A 320 11.24 0.97 13.49
N ARG A 321 11.90 1.80 14.32
CA ARG A 321 11.43 2.09 15.68
C ARG A 321 10.45 3.24 15.72
N SER A 322 10.79 4.38 15.09
CA SER A 322 9.93 5.56 15.10
C SER A 322 8.88 5.58 13.99
N GLY A 323 9.00 4.68 13.00
CA GLY A 323 8.19 4.70 11.79
C GLY A 323 8.49 5.90 10.87
N ARG A 324 9.37 6.82 11.28
CA ARG A 324 9.68 8.04 10.54
C ARG A 324 10.61 7.73 9.37
N VAL A 325 10.37 8.40 8.25
CA VAL A 325 11.30 8.41 7.12
C VAL A 325 12.41 9.41 7.45
N THR A 326 13.64 8.93 7.58
CA THR A 326 14.81 9.80 7.79
C THR A 326 15.57 9.94 6.47
N THR A 327 15.94 11.18 6.15
CA THR A 327 16.96 11.45 5.15
C THR A 327 18.30 11.07 5.75
N SER A 328 18.77 9.87 5.43
CA SER A 328 20.17 9.53 5.65
C SER A 328 20.98 10.11 4.50
N THR A 329 22.08 10.80 4.79
CA THR A 329 23.10 11.03 3.76
C THR A 329 23.39 9.68 3.08
N PRO A 330 23.42 9.61 1.74
CA PRO A 330 23.51 8.36 0.96
C PRO A 330 24.86 7.64 1.11
N VAL A 331 25.60 7.92 2.17
CA VAL A 331 26.73 7.10 2.60
C VAL A 331 26.13 5.84 3.19
N HIS A 332 25.93 4.82 2.36
CA HIS A 332 25.66 3.48 2.87
C HIS A 332 26.92 3.04 3.61
N PRO A 333 26.94 3.05 4.97
CA PRO A 333 28.19 2.96 5.70
C PRO A 333 28.83 1.60 5.46
N VAL A 334 28.04 0.54 5.32
CA VAL A 334 28.56 -0.82 5.11
C VAL A 334 29.25 -0.97 3.75
N PRO A 335 28.62 -0.72 2.57
CA PRO A 335 29.32 -0.79 1.29
C PRO A 335 30.49 0.19 1.15
N THR A 336 30.37 1.38 1.76
CA THR A 336 31.43 2.40 1.68
C THR A 336 32.63 1.98 2.52
N VAL A 337 32.40 1.52 3.76
CA VAL A 337 33.46 1.01 4.65
C VAL A 337 34.09 -0.25 4.06
N THR A 338 33.31 -1.22 3.57
CA THR A 338 33.88 -2.43 2.96
C THR A 338 34.59 -2.14 1.64
N GLY A 339 34.14 -1.15 0.87
CA GLY A 339 34.86 -0.65 -0.31
C GLY A 339 36.19 0.01 0.04
N LEU A 340 36.22 0.85 1.09
CA LEU A 340 37.46 1.46 1.60
C LEU A 340 38.43 0.42 2.16
N VAL A 341 37.92 -0.56 2.93
CA VAL A 341 38.71 -1.70 3.43
C VAL A 341 39.24 -2.53 2.26
N GLY A 342 38.42 -2.78 1.24
CA GLY A 342 38.83 -3.48 0.02
C GLY A 342 39.90 -2.71 -0.75
N ALA A 343 39.78 -1.38 -0.86
CA ALA A 343 40.81 -0.54 -1.47
C ALA A 343 42.13 -0.57 -0.68
N ALA A 344 42.06 -0.45 0.66
CA ALA A 344 43.22 -0.54 1.52
C ALA A 344 43.90 -1.92 1.42
N ALA A 345 43.14 -3.01 1.44
CA ALA A 345 43.65 -4.36 1.25
C ALA A 345 44.26 -4.56 -0.13
N GLY A 346 43.63 -4.02 -1.18
CA GLY A 346 44.16 -4.05 -2.55
C GLY A 346 45.49 -3.30 -2.68
N LEU A 347 45.63 -2.14 -2.04
CA LEU A 347 46.87 -1.37 -1.98
C LEU A 347 47.97 -2.10 -1.20
N VAL A 348 47.64 -2.73 -0.07
CA VAL A 348 48.60 -3.54 0.71
C VAL A 348 49.04 -4.77 -0.07
N LEU A 349 48.12 -5.48 -0.74
CA LEU A 349 48.44 -6.62 -1.60
C LEU A 349 49.28 -6.21 -2.80
N ALA A 350 48.99 -5.06 -3.41
CA ALA A 350 49.77 -4.51 -4.51
C ALA A 350 51.20 -4.16 -4.05
N GLY A 351 51.34 -3.48 -2.91
CA GLY A 351 52.64 -3.14 -2.32
C GLY A 351 53.46 -4.37 -1.91
N TRP A 352 52.81 -5.35 -1.27
CA TRP A 352 53.44 -6.61 -0.91
C TRP A 352 53.87 -7.41 -2.15
N TRP A 353 53.03 -7.44 -3.18
CA TRP A 353 53.37 -8.10 -4.45
C TRP A 353 54.57 -7.43 -5.11
N THR A 354 54.64 -6.09 -5.14
CA THR A 354 55.80 -5.39 -5.67
C THR A 354 57.06 -5.67 -4.87
N ASP A 355 56.99 -5.78 -3.54
CA ASP A 355 58.16 -6.11 -2.71
C ASP A 355 58.63 -7.57 -2.93
N VAL A 356 57.70 -8.51 -3.09
CA VAL A 356 58.00 -9.94 -3.26
C VAL A 356 58.43 -10.29 -4.68
N THR A 357 57.91 -9.59 -5.70
CA THR A 357 58.23 -9.83 -7.12
C THR A 357 59.34 -8.94 -7.66
N SER A 358 60.05 -8.21 -6.79
CA SER A 358 61.25 -7.46 -7.14
C SER A 358 62.57 -8.21 -6.84
N PRO A 359 62.92 -9.34 -7.49
CA PRO A 359 64.32 -9.62 -7.77
C PRO A 359 64.82 -8.75 -8.94
N PRO A 360 66.11 -8.38 -8.97
CA PRO A 360 66.68 -7.40 -9.90
C PRO A 360 66.81 -7.84 -11.38
N SER A 361 65.97 -8.72 -11.93
CA SER A 361 66.12 -9.21 -13.32
C SER A 361 64.81 -9.42 -14.10
N GLN A 362 64.41 -8.37 -14.85
CA GLN A 362 64.07 -8.35 -16.28
C GLN A 362 63.07 -9.36 -16.93
N LEU A 363 62.33 -10.20 -16.23
CA LEU A 363 61.54 -11.28 -16.89
C LEU A 363 60.03 -11.06 -17.02
N VAL A 364 59.46 -9.96 -16.53
CA VAL A 364 58.05 -9.62 -16.80
C VAL A 364 58.02 -8.34 -17.62
N PRO A 365 57.42 -8.33 -18.83
CA PRO A 365 57.18 -7.09 -19.55
C PRO A 365 56.43 -6.13 -18.64
N ASP A 366 56.96 -4.92 -18.42
CA ASP A 366 56.44 -3.93 -17.46
C ASP A 366 54.91 -3.72 -17.58
N GLY A 367 54.36 -3.88 -18.79
CA GLY A 367 52.92 -3.81 -19.05
C GLY A 367 52.07 -4.89 -18.39
N VAL A 368 52.57 -6.13 -18.24
CA VAL A 368 51.82 -7.24 -17.62
C VAL A 368 51.77 -7.06 -16.10
N ALA A 369 52.88 -6.66 -15.48
CA ALA A 369 52.92 -6.35 -14.05
C ALA A 369 52.00 -5.17 -13.70
N LEU A 370 52.02 -4.10 -14.51
CA LEU A 370 51.12 -2.97 -14.37
C LEU A 370 49.65 -3.38 -14.51
N ALA A 371 49.33 -4.24 -15.49
CA ALA A 371 47.97 -4.73 -15.71
C ALA A 371 47.45 -5.55 -14.52
N VAL A 372 48.25 -6.47 -13.98
CA VAL A 372 47.89 -7.26 -12.80
C VAL A 372 47.69 -6.36 -11.58
N LEU A 373 48.58 -5.39 -11.36
CA LEU A 373 48.46 -4.42 -10.26
C LEU A 373 47.15 -3.62 -10.37
N LEU A 374 46.84 -3.13 -11.57
CA LEU A 374 45.62 -2.36 -11.84
C LEU A 374 44.37 -3.21 -11.63
N VAL A 375 44.40 -4.48 -12.05
CA VAL A 375 43.32 -5.45 -11.81
C VAL A 375 43.12 -5.66 -10.31
N VAL A 376 44.16 -5.86 -9.52
CA VAL A 376 44.05 -6.07 -8.05
C VAL A 376 43.50 -4.82 -7.36
N VAL A 377 44.04 -3.64 -7.69
CA VAL A 377 43.63 -2.35 -7.10
C VAL A 377 42.18 -2.00 -7.44
N LEU A 378 41.67 -2.39 -8.62
CA LEU A 378 40.28 -2.15 -9.01
C LEU A 378 39.32 -3.27 -8.54
N ALA A 379 39.77 -4.53 -8.56
CA ALA A 379 38.94 -5.67 -8.19
C ALA A 379 38.66 -5.70 -6.69
N ALA A 380 39.66 -5.42 -5.84
CA ALA A 380 39.51 -5.47 -4.38
C ALA A 380 38.41 -4.52 -3.83
N PRO A 381 38.32 -3.23 -4.21
CA PRO A 381 37.22 -2.36 -3.80
C PRO A 381 35.88 -2.78 -4.41
N ALA A 382 35.85 -3.25 -5.66
CA ALA A 382 34.62 -3.75 -6.27
C ALA A 382 34.05 -4.96 -5.52
N LEU A 383 34.93 -5.90 -5.13
CA LEU A 383 34.60 -7.08 -4.34
C LEU A 383 34.17 -6.69 -2.91
N GLY A 384 34.86 -5.74 -2.28
CA GLY A 384 34.47 -5.17 -0.99
C GLY A 384 33.08 -4.52 -1.00
N VAL A 385 32.77 -3.72 -2.02
CA VAL A 385 31.43 -3.14 -2.21
C VAL A 385 30.38 -4.23 -2.41
N TRP A 386 30.68 -5.25 -3.22
CA TRP A 386 29.77 -6.37 -3.47
C TRP A 386 29.45 -7.16 -2.18
N VAL A 387 30.46 -7.50 -1.38
CA VAL A 387 30.29 -8.16 -0.07
C VAL A 387 29.49 -7.27 0.87
N GLY A 388 29.77 -5.95 0.92
CA GLY A 388 29.01 -5.01 1.74
C GLY A 388 27.53 -4.96 1.37
N ILE A 389 27.20 -4.99 0.07
CA ILE A 389 25.82 -5.07 -0.42
C ILE A 389 25.17 -6.40 0.00
N ALA A 390 25.89 -7.52 -0.12
CA ALA A 390 25.38 -8.84 0.27
C ALA A 390 25.07 -8.90 1.78
N VAL A 391 26.00 -8.43 2.63
CA VAL A 391 25.83 -8.38 4.09
C VAL A 391 24.68 -7.46 4.51
N ASP A 392 24.57 -6.28 3.90
CA ASP A 392 23.49 -5.34 4.22
C ASP A 392 22.12 -5.91 3.80
N ARG A 393 22.04 -6.60 2.65
CA ARG A 393 20.83 -7.33 2.25
C ARG A 393 20.44 -8.39 3.27
N GLU A 394 21.38 -9.24 3.68
CA GLU A 394 21.09 -10.30 4.63
C GLU A 394 20.67 -9.77 6.01
N ARG A 395 21.31 -8.69 6.50
CA ARG A 395 20.91 -8.03 7.75
C ARG A 395 19.50 -7.48 7.68
N ARG A 396 19.12 -6.86 6.56
CA ARG A 396 17.75 -6.34 6.36
C ARG A 396 16.74 -7.49 6.30
N ASP A 397 17.06 -8.57 5.60
CA ASP A 397 16.20 -9.75 5.51
C ASP A 397 16.00 -10.43 6.87
N ARG A 398 17.06 -10.54 7.70
CA ARG A 398 16.96 -11.09 9.06
C ARG A 398 16.05 -10.23 9.95
N ARG A 399 16.26 -8.90 9.98
CA ARG A 399 15.42 -7.97 10.76
C ARG A 399 13.96 -8.00 10.32
N ALA A 400 13.72 -8.09 9.01
CA ALA A 400 12.39 -8.25 8.45
C ALA A 400 11.71 -9.55 8.91
N ARG A 401 12.44 -10.66 8.94
CA ARG A 401 11.92 -11.96 9.43
C ARG A 401 11.58 -11.92 10.92
N GLU A 402 12.46 -11.33 11.74
CA GLU A 402 12.23 -11.19 13.18
C GLU A 402 11.01 -10.31 13.48
N SER A 403 10.89 -9.16 12.80
CA SER A 403 9.72 -8.28 12.92
C SER A 403 8.42 -8.98 12.51
N ARG A 404 8.43 -9.78 11.44
CA ARG A 404 7.27 -10.58 11.01
C ARG A 404 6.86 -11.60 12.07
N ARG A 405 7.82 -12.33 12.66
CA ARG A 405 7.54 -13.30 13.72
C ARG A 405 6.91 -12.63 14.93
N GLY A 406 7.44 -11.49 15.37
CA GLY A 406 6.87 -10.74 16.49
C GLY A 406 5.45 -10.24 16.21
N ALA A 407 5.22 -9.67 15.01
CA ALA A 407 3.89 -9.18 14.63
C ALA A 407 2.86 -10.31 14.45
N ALA A 408 3.27 -11.46 13.91
CA ALA A 408 2.39 -12.63 13.78
C ALA A 408 2.00 -13.21 15.14
N LEU A 409 2.95 -13.32 16.08
CA LEU A 409 2.67 -13.79 17.44
C LEU A 409 1.70 -12.86 18.18
N ALA A 410 1.92 -11.54 18.12
CA ALA A 410 1.01 -10.57 18.73
C ALA A 410 -0.40 -10.62 18.11
N ARG A 411 -0.49 -10.74 16.77
CA ARG A 411 -1.78 -10.91 16.07
C ARG A 411 -2.50 -12.19 16.52
N HIS A 412 -1.78 -13.30 16.61
CA HIS A 412 -2.31 -14.58 17.06
C HIS A 412 -2.87 -14.57 18.49
N GLU A 413 -2.26 -13.80 19.39
CA GLU A 413 -2.75 -13.64 20.76
C GLU A 413 -4.05 -12.82 20.80
N ILE A 414 -4.08 -11.71 20.06
CA ILE A 414 -5.26 -10.83 19.97
C ILE A 414 -6.46 -11.56 19.35
N ALA A 415 -6.25 -12.43 18.35
CA ALA A 415 -7.31 -13.18 17.68
C ALA A 415 -8.09 -14.13 18.61
N GLY A 416 -7.54 -14.50 19.76
CA GLY A 416 -8.25 -15.32 20.76
C GLY A 416 -9.30 -14.57 21.58
N THR A 417 -9.30 -13.23 21.54
CA THR A 417 -10.15 -12.38 22.39
C THR A 417 -11.44 -11.95 21.68
N CYS A 418 -12.58 -11.95 22.38
CA CYS A 418 -13.87 -11.58 21.80
C CYS A 418 -13.91 -10.11 21.37
N ARG A 419 -14.26 -9.83 20.11
CA ARG A 419 -14.35 -8.48 19.53
C ARG A 419 -15.73 -8.13 18.95
N CYS A 420 -16.75 -8.92 19.27
CA CYS A 420 -18.11 -8.72 18.75
C CYS A 420 -18.69 -7.33 19.02
N TRP A 421 -18.26 -6.66 20.09
CA TRP A 421 -18.74 -5.32 20.46
C TRP A 421 -17.92 -4.18 19.83
N GLN A 422 -16.69 -4.45 19.40
CA GLN A 422 -15.71 -3.43 19.04
C GLN A 422 -15.56 -3.24 17.52
N ALA A 423 -15.82 -4.29 16.73
CA ALA A 423 -15.60 -4.27 15.29
C ALA A 423 -16.87 -4.64 14.54
N ALA A 424 -17.26 -3.82 13.57
CA ALA A 424 -18.29 -4.15 12.59
C ALA A 424 -17.74 -5.02 11.44
N VAL A 425 -16.45 -4.89 11.15
CA VAL A 425 -15.75 -5.66 10.11
C VAL A 425 -14.35 -5.99 10.59
N LEU A 426 -13.86 -7.18 10.20
CA LEU A 426 -12.45 -7.57 10.27
C LEU A 426 -12.00 -7.98 8.88
N ASP A 427 -10.77 -7.65 8.50
CA ASP A 427 -10.23 -7.93 7.17
C ASP A 427 -8.84 -8.59 7.22
N GLY A 428 -8.43 -9.10 6.06
CA GLY A 428 -7.15 -9.74 5.84
C GLY A 428 -6.94 -11.01 6.69
N PRO A 429 -5.68 -11.44 6.87
CA PRO A 429 -5.36 -12.66 7.61
C PRO A 429 -5.91 -12.71 9.04
N PHE A 430 -6.13 -11.55 9.67
CA PHE A 430 -6.70 -11.47 11.00
C PHE A 430 -8.17 -11.93 11.04
N ALA A 431 -8.95 -11.63 10.00
CA ALA A 431 -10.34 -12.08 9.88
C ALA A 431 -10.46 -13.61 9.91
N LEU A 432 -9.56 -14.29 9.17
CA LEU A 432 -9.49 -15.75 9.13
C LEU A 432 -9.04 -16.33 10.48
N ASP A 433 -7.93 -15.82 11.04
CA ASP A 433 -7.43 -16.24 12.36
C ASP A 433 -8.49 -16.10 13.46
N TYR A 434 -9.24 -15.00 13.44
CA TYR A 434 -10.34 -14.74 14.39
C TYR A 434 -11.49 -15.73 14.20
N ALA A 435 -11.90 -15.97 12.95
CA ALA A 435 -12.95 -16.94 12.65
C ALA A 435 -12.59 -18.36 13.13
N GLU A 436 -11.38 -18.83 12.83
CA GLU A 436 -10.93 -20.18 13.17
C GLU A 436 -10.73 -20.40 14.67
N ARG A 437 -10.28 -19.38 15.42
CA ARG A 437 -9.91 -19.52 16.83
C ARG A 437 -11.03 -19.14 17.79
N HIS A 438 -11.84 -18.16 17.43
CA HIS A 438 -12.83 -17.59 18.33
C HIS A 438 -14.28 -17.96 17.96
N LEU A 439 -14.58 -18.08 16.66
CA LEU A 439 -15.93 -18.34 16.21
C LEU A 439 -16.20 -19.84 16.04
N ARG A 440 -17.49 -20.18 15.98
CA ARG A 440 -17.98 -21.53 15.64
C ARG A 440 -18.78 -21.46 14.35
N PRO A 441 -18.74 -22.49 13.49
CA PRO A 441 -19.64 -22.57 12.35
C PRO A 441 -21.09 -22.36 12.80
N ALA A 442 -21.81 -21.50 12.08
CA ALA A 442 -23.23 -21.31 12.34
C ALA A 442 -24.01 -22.58 11.96
N PRO A 443 -25.17 -22.85 12.59
CA PRO A 443 -26.04 -23.94 12.14
C PRO A 443 -26.52 -23.67 10.72
N ALA A 444 -26.86 -24.72 9.98
CA ALA A 444 -27.33 -24.61 8.60
C ALA A 444 -28.61 -23.77 8.49
N GLY A 445 -28.82 -23.14 7.32
CA GLY A 445 -30.03 -22.37 7.02
C GLY A 445 -29.99 -20.91 7.51
N VAL A 446 -28.81 -20.42 7.90
CA VAL A 446 -28.60 -18.99 8.15
C VAL A 446 -28.56 -18.25 6.80
N PRO A 447 -29.19 -17.07 6.68
CA PRO A 447 -29.16 -16.29 5.44
C PRO A 447 -27.74 -16.03 4.95
N GLY A 448 -27.57 -15.78 3.65
CA GLY A 448 -26.29 -15.35 3.09
C GLY A 448 -25.26 -16.45 2.85
N GLU A 449 -25.60 -17.73 3.05
CA GLU A 449 -24.78 -18.84 2.53
C GLU A 449 -24.68 -18.72 1.00
N ARG A 450 -23.46 -18.53 0.52
CA ARG A 450 -23.13 -18.31 -0.89
C ARG A 450 -21.85 -19.06 -1.24
N PRO A 451 -21.61 -19.38 -2.53
CA PRO A 451 -20.33 -19.93 -2.95
C PRO A 451 -19.17 -19.04 -2.48
N GLY A 452 -18.24 -19.61 -1.71
CA GLY A 452 -17.09 -18.87 -1.16
C GLY A 452 -17.37 -18.02 0.09
N ALA A 453 -18.59 -18.08 0.65
CA ALA A 453 -18.93 -17.47 1.93
C ALA A 453 -19.36 -18.52 2.95
N SER A 454 -19.01 -18.32 4.22
CA SER A 454 -19.39 -19.19 5.33
C SER A 454 -19.86 -18.35 6.50
N THR A 455 -20.90 -18.83 7.20
CA THR A 455 -21.47 -18.12 8.33
C THR A 455 -20.98 -18.71 9.63
N TRP A 456 -20.61 -17.82 10.54
CA TRP A 456 -20.02 -18.11 11.83
C TRP A 456 -20.82 -17.47 12.95
N SER A 457 -20.64 -17.95 14.18
CA SER A 457 -21.29 -17.42 15.38
C SER A 457 -20.28 -17.28 16.51
N CYS A 458 -20.36 -16.15 17.21
CA CYS A 458 -19.62 -15.98 18.44
C CYS A 458 -20.30 -16.79 19.57
N PRO A 459 -19.58 -17.72 20.23
CA PRO A 459 -20.16 -18.53 21.30
C PRO A 459 -20.54 -17.72 22.54
N LEU A 460 -19.99 -16.50 22.70
CA LEU A 460 -20.25 -15.66 23.88
C LEU A 460 -21.44 -14.70 23.69
N SER A 461 -21.63 -14.17 22.48
CA SER A 461 -22.66 -13.15 22.20
C SER A 461 -23.79 -13.63 21.28
N GLY A 462 -23.64 -14.79 20.64
CA GLY A 462 -24.55 -15.25 19.59
C GLY A 462 -24.51 -14.43 18.30
N THR A 463 -23.67 -13.40 18.22
CA THR A 463 -23.50 -12.55 17.03
C THR A 463 -23.09 -13.38 15.83
N ARG A 464 -23.78 -13.19 14.70
CA ARG A 464 -23.47 -13.84 13.44
C ARG A 464 -22.41 -13.07 12.67
N TRP A 465 -21.54 -13.80 11.99
CA TRP A 465 -20.48 -13.25 11.16
C TRP A 465 -20.49 -13.93 9.81
N LEU A 466 -20.34 -13.17 8.73
CA LEU A 466 -20.17 -13.70 7.38
C LEU A 466 -18.69 -13.63 7.01
N LEU A 467 -18.04 -14.78 6.86
CA LEU A 467 -16.67 -14.89 6.34
C LEU A 467 -16.74 -15.10 4.83
N THR A 468 -16.06 -14.26 4.06
CA THR A 468 -15.95 -14.36 2.60
C THR A 468 -14.51 -14.16 2.16
N THR A 469 -14.13 -14.80 1.05
CA THR A 469 -12.83 -14.60 0.38
C THR A 469 -13.01 -14.14 -1.07
N GLY A 470 -14.25 -13.92 -1.52
CA GLY A 470 -14.62 -13.99 -2.93
C GLY A 470 -14.51 -12.71 -3.76
N CYS A 471 -14.50 -11.53 -3.15
CA CYS A 471 -14.79 -10.30 -3.91
C CYS A 471 -13.57 -9.43 -4.21
N ARG A 472 -12.49 -9.48 -3.42
CA ARG A 472 -11.27 -8.70 -3.69
C ARG A 472 -10.00 -9.52 -3.50
N ALA A 473 -9.36 -9.88 -4.62
CA ALA A 473 -8.03 -10.49 -4.67
C ALA A 473 -7.80 -11.71 -3.74
N GLY A 474 -8.85 -12.37 -3.26
CA GLY A 474 -8.79 -13.50 -2.35
C GLY A 474 -8.56 -13.17 -0.88
N SER A 475 -8.62 -11.89 -0.47
CA SER A 475 -8.39 -11.49 0.93
C SER A 475 -9.63 -11.81 1.80
N PRO A 476 -9.48 -12.48 2.96
CA PRO A 476 -10.62 -12.81 3.80
C PRO A 476 -11.20 -11.57 4.46
N VAL A 477 -12.53 -11.47 4.44
CA VAL A 477 -13.29 -10.43 5.13
C VAL A 477 -14.35 -11.09 6.00
N LEU A 478 -14.48 -10.59 7.22
CA LEU A 478 -15.45 -11.07 8.20
C LEU A 478 -16.39 -9.92 8.59
N LEU A 479 -17.65 -10.04 8.19
CA LEU A 479 -18.67 -9.02 8.34
C LEU A 479 -19.54 -9.34 9.55
N ARG A 480 -19.62 -8.42 10.50
CA ARG A 480 -20.45 -8.59 11.69
C ARG A 480 -21.91 -8.35 11.31
N GLY A 481 -22.76 -9.31 11.66
CA GLY A 481 -24.20 -9.15 11.64
C GLY A 481 -24.75 -8.89 13.04
N ARG A 482 -25.96 -9.36 13.28
CA ARG A 482 -26.61 -9.31 14.61
C ARG A 482 -26.85 -10.70 15.17
N ALA A 483 -27.07 -10.77 16.48
CA ALA A 483 -27.62 -11.97 17.10
C ALA A 483 -29.12 -12.06 16.75
N PRO A 484 -29.67 -13.27 16.54
CA PRO A 484 -31.10 -13.45 16.37
C PRO A 484 -31.82 -12.98 17.65
N ARG A 485 -32.97 -12.32 17.49
CA ARG A 485 -33.81 -11.92 18.62
C ARG A 485 -34.28 -13.18 19.36
N ALA A 486 -34.34 -13.13 20.68
CA ALA A 486 -34.98 -14.19 21.45
C ALA A 486 -36.45 -14.27 21.01
N SER A 487 -36.95 -15.48 20.72
CA SER A 487 -38.36 -15.67 20.42
C SER A 487 -39.18 -15.22 21.64
N ALA A 488 -40.23 -14.43 21.41
CA ALA A 488 -41.09 -13.93 22.48
C ALA A 488 -41.75 -15.07 23.30
N ASP A 489 -41.83 -16.27 22.72
CA ASP A 489 -42.33 -17.50 23.36
C ASP A 489 -41.35 -18.15 24.34
N ALA A 490 -40.11 -17.68 24.42
CA ALA A 490 -39.23 -17.96 25.56
C ALA A 490 -39.68 -17.11 26.75
N THR A 491 -40.92 -17.35 27.19
CA THR A 491 -41.46 -16.86 28.46
C THR A 491 -40.43 -17.19 29.52
N VAL A 492 -39.77 -16.16 30.04
CA VAL A 492 -38.89 -16.25 31.20
C VAL A 492 -39.75 -16.87 32.29
N GLY A 493 -39.52 -18.17 32.57
CA GLY A 493 -40.05 -18.81 33.75
C GLY A 493 -39.64 -17.93 34.92
N GLY A 494 -40.62 -17.25 35.52
CA GLY A 494 -40.39 -16.27 36.56
C GLY A 494 -39.58 -16.89 37.68
N TYR A 495 -38.41 -16.32 37.96
CA TYR A 495 -37.80 -16.47 39.27
C TYR A 495 -38.64 -15.63 40.23
N LEU A 496 -39.53 -16.30 40.95
CA LEU A 496 -39.94 -15.89 42.29
C LEU A 496 -38.89 -16.37 43.29
#